data_AF-J2L6G8-F1
#
_entry.id   AF-J2L6G8-F1
#
_cell.length_a   1.000
_cell.length_b   1.000
_cell.length_c   1.000
_cell.angle_alpha   90.00
_cell.angle_beta   90.00
_cell.angle_gamma   90.00
#
_symmetry.space_group_name_H-M   'P 1'
#
loop_
_entity.id
_entity.type
_entity.pdbx_description
1 polymer ?
#
loop_
_entity_poly.entity_id
_entity_poly.type
_entity_poly.pdbx_seq_one_letter_code
_entity_poly.pdbx_strand_id
1 'polypeptide(L)' 'MPNIVTNNLMFFLPMAFAGLVLFGEVPVASKFVRTVLRGIGALGGALIALLVLEVLPVLI' A
#
# COMPACT_ATOMS: atom_id res chain seq x y z
N MET A 1 -7.73 11.38 -11.60
CA MET A 1 -8.86 10.47 -11.34
C MET A 1 -9.11 10.34 -9.83
N PRO A 2 -9.60 11.38 -9.14
CA PRO A 2 -9.78 11.36 -7.68
C PRO A 2 -10.88 10.41 -7.19
N ASN A 3 -11.91 10.14 -8.02
CA ASN A 3 -13.07 9.35 -7.60
C ASN A 3 -12.79 7.87 -7.32
N ILE A 4 -11.76 7.26 -7.94
CA ILE A 4 -11.43 5.84 -7.73
C ILE A 4 -10.95 5.62 -6.30
N VAL A 5 -10.12 6.54 -5.79
CA VAL A 5 -9.58 6.43 -4.42
C VAL A 5 -10.66 6.80 -3.41
N THR A 6 -11.40 7.91 -3.61
CA THR A 6 -12.39 8.38 -2.62
C THR A 6 -13.55 7.40 -2.40
N ASN A 7 -14.03 6.71 -3.45
CA ASN A 7 -15.08 5.69 -3.28
C ASN A 7 -14.55 4.34 -2.75
N ASN A 8 -13.27 4.04 -2.96
CA ASN A 8 -12.68 2.76 -2.58
C ASN A 8 -11.64 2.90 -1.45
N LEU A 9 -11.74 3.97 -0.66
CA LEU A 9 -10.88 4.24 0.49
C LEU A 9 -10.82 3.04 1.45
N MET A 10 -11.92 2.32 1.62
CA MET A 10 -11.98 1.10 2.44
C MET A 10 -11.07 -0.03 1.94
N PHE A 11 -10.77 -0.11 0.65
CA PHE A 11 -9.83 -1.09 0.09
C PHE A 11 -8.41 -0.54 0.04
N PHE A 12 -8.27 0.75 -0.26
CA PHE A 12 -6.97 1.39 -0.42
C PHE A 12 -6.17 1.49 0.89
N LEU A 13 -6.83 1.95 1.97
CA LEU A 13 -6.19 2.13 3.28
C LEU A 13 -5.55 0.84 3.82
N PRO A 14 -6.31 -0.28 3.95
CA PRO A 14 -5.74 -1.51 4.51
C PRO A 14 -4.62 -2.09 3.63
N MET A 15 -4.68 -1.92 2.31
CA MET A 15 -3.63 -2.38 1.41
C MET A 15 -2.33 -1.58 1.58
N ALA A 16 -2.43 -0.26 1.75
CA ALA A 16 -1.28 0.59 2.05
C ALA A 16 -0.68 0.27 3.43
N PHE A 17 -1.52 0.05 4.45
CA PHE A 17 -1.06 -0.38 5.77
C PHE A 17 -0.43 -1.77 5.76
N ALA A 18 -0.97 -2.71 4.99
CA ALA A 18 -0.39 -4.03 4.81
C ALA A 18 1.03 -3.93 4.24
N GLY A 19 1.22 -3.10 3.20
CA GLY A 19 2.56 -2.83 2.67
C GLY A 19 3.50 -2.20 3.71
N LEU A 20 3.02 -1.23 4.49
CA LEU A 20 3.81 -0.62 5.57
C LEU A 20 4.25 -1.64 6.62
N VAL A 21 3.35 -2.52 7.06
CA VAL A 21 3.61 -3.52 8.09
C VAL A 21 4.56 -4.59 7.55
N LEU A 22 4.30 -5.16 6.37
CA LEU A 22 5.12 -6.23 5.79
C LEU A 22 6.58 -5.82 5.62
N PHE A 23 6.85 -4.62 5.10
CA PHE A 23 8.21 -4.10 4.99
C PHE A 23 8.75 -3.52 6.30
N GLY A 24 7.88 -3.25 7.28
CA GLY A 24 8.25 -2.73 8.59
C GLY A 24 8.72 -3.76 9.60
N GLU A 25 8.41 -5.02 9.36
CA GLU A 25 8.86 -6.18 10.15
C GLU A 25 10.24 -6.68 9.72
N VAL A 26 10.82 -6.14 8.65
CA VAL A 26 12.18 -6.50 8.22
C VAL A 26 13.17 -6.06 9.30
N PRO A 27 13.93 -6.99 9.93
CA PRO A 27 14.84 -6.67 11.01
C PRO A 27 16.09 -5.98 10.46
N VAL A 28 16.12 -4.66 10.54
CA VAL A 28 17.28 -3.85 10.14
C VAL A 28 17.84 -3.14 11.36
N ALA A 29 19.16 -3.23 11.57
CA ALA A 29 19.86 -2.63 12.71
C ALA A 29 19.75 -1.10 12.76
N SER A 30 19.60 -0.46 11.59
CA SER A 30 19.44 1.00 11.48
C SER A 30 17.98 1.43 11.54
N LYS A 31 17.65 2.31 12.49
CA LYS A 31 16.31 2.93 12.59
C LYS A 31 15.93 3.71 11.32
N PHE A 32 16.90 4.36 10.67
CA PHE A 32 16.65 5.14 9.46
C PHE A 32 16.21 4.23 8.31
N VAL A 33 16.94 3.12 8.09
CA VAL A 33 16.62 2.17 7.01
C VAL A 33 15.26 1.51 7.27
N ARG A 34 14.93 1.19 8.52
CA ARG A 34 13.62 0.64 8.88
C ARG A 34 12.47 1.60 8.55
N THR A 35 12.64 2.90 8.82
CA THR A 35 11.62 3.92 8.47
C THR A 35 11.47 4.06 6.96
N VAL A 36 12.57 4.07 6.22
CA VAL A 36 12.55 4.13 4.74
C VAL A 36 11.86 2.87 4.18
N LEU A 37 12.17 1.68 4.70
CA LEU A 37 11.52 0.43 4.28
C LEU A 37 10.01 0.47 4.52
N ARG A 38 9.55 0.97 5.67
CA ARG A 38 8.12 1.17 5.97
C ARG A 38 7.45 2.12 4.99
N GLY A 39 8.13 3.22 4.65
CA GLY A 39 7.63 4.20 3.66
C GLY A 39 7.52 3.59 2.27
N ILE A 40 8.53 2.84 1.82
CA ILE A 40 8.52 2.13 0.53
C ILE A 40 7.43 1.06 0.53
N GLY A 41 7.27 0.33 1.63
CA GLY A 41 6.21 -0.65 1.80
C GLY A 41 4.82 -0.03 1.70
N ALA A 42 4.59 1.10 2.35
CA ALA A 42 3.33 1.83 2.28
C ALA A 42 3.02 2.29 0.84
N LEU A 43 4.01 2.83 0.14
CA LEU A 43 3.90 3.21 -1.27
C LEU A 43 3.63 2.01 -2.17
N GLY A 44 4.35 0.90 -1.97
CA GLY A 44 4.14 -0.34 -2.72
C GLY A 44 2.74 -0.92 -2.50
N GLY A 45 2.27 -0.97 -1.24
CA GLY A 45 0.92 -1.40 -0.91
C GLY A 45 -0.15 -0.52 -1.54
N ALA A 46 0.05 0.81 -1.54
CA ALA A 46 -0.83 1.76 -2.21
C ALA A 46 -0.86 1.57 -3.73
N LEU A 47 0.29 1.34 -4.38
CA LEU A 47 0.36 1.09 -5.81
C LEU A 47 -0.34 -0.22 -6.20
N ILE A 48 -0.14 -1.29 -5.41
CA ILE A 48 -0.84 -2.56 -5.62
C ILE A 48 -2.36 -2.37 -5.46
N ALA A 49 -2.79 -1.58 -4.48
CA ALA A 49 -4.20 -1.25 -4.29
C ALA A 49 -4.82 -0.60 -5.52
N LEU A 50 -4.13 0.37 -6.14
CA LEU A 50 -4.58 0.99 -7.37
C LEU A 50 -4.72 -0.02 -8.50
N LEU A 51 -3.72 -0.90 -8.66
CA LEU A 51 -3.73 -1.97 -9.65
C LEU A 51 -4.92 -2.90 -9.47
N VAL A 52 -5.22 -3.31 -8.23
CA VAL A 52 -6.38 -4.15 -7.91
C VAL A 52 -7.69 -3.42 -8.21
N LEU A 53 -7.80 -2.14 -7.85
CA LEU A 53 -8.98 -1.32 -8.13
C LEU A 53 -9.22 -1.09 -9.62
N GLU A 54 -8.16 -1.07 -10.42
CA GLU A 54 -8.24 -0.96 -11.88
C GLU A 54 -8.63 -2.29 -12.54
N VAL A 55 -8.23 -3.43 -11.97
CA VAL A 55 -8.58 -4.78 -12.45
C VAL A 55 -10.00 -5.20 -12.03
N LEU A 56 -10.49 -4.74 -10.88
CA LEU A 56 -11.85 -5.01 -10.38
C LEU A 56 -12.97 -4.82 -11.42
N PRO A 57 -13.05 -3.69 -12.17
CA PRO A 57 -14.07 -3.51 -13.20
C PRO A 57 -13.90 -4.40 -14.44
N VAL A 58 -12.75 -5.07 -14.62
CA VAL A 58 -12.52 -6.05 -15.70
C VAL A 58 -12.93 -7.46 -15.28
N LEU A 59 -12.98 -7.72 -13.96
CA LEU A 59 -13.30 -9.03 -13.39
C LEU A 59 -14.81 -9.29 -13.26
N ILE A 60 -15.63 -8.24 -13.37
CA ILE A 60 -17.10 -8.23 -13.34
C ILE A 60 -17.62 -7.99 -14.75
#